data_AF-A0A7R7CLG3-F1
#
_entry.id   AF-A0A7R7CLG3-F1
#
_cell.length_a   1.000
_cell.length_b   1.000
_cell.length_c   1.000
_cell.angle_alpha   90.00
_cell.angle_beta   90.00
_cell.angle_gamma   90.00
#
_symmetry.space_group_name_H-M   'P 1'
#
loop_
_entity.id
_entity.type
_entity.pdbx_description
1 polymer ?
#
loop_
_entity_poly.entity_id
_entity_poly.type
_entity_poly.pdbx_seq_one_letter_code
_entity_poly.pdbx_strand_id
1 'polypeptide(L)'
;MTEARTPCINPRCRRTGPADEFPGEMICGRCFRTLPEATRKEHRRYWREIKKWDRRIGRTADVLKTSRMRAIRNRLSDQLNRHWDTYIKAPFLAPEKPEGLDAFLEEVGL
;
A
#
# COMPACT_ATOMS: atom_id res chain seq x y z
N MET A 1 4.05 -24.76 16.47
CA MET A 1 3.61 -23.36 16.72
C MET A 1 3.07 -22.85 15.40
N THR A 2 1.77 -22.59 15.29
CA THR A 2 1.16 -22.10 14.05
C THR A 2 1.81 -20.77 13.68
N GLU A 3 2.54 -20.76 12.57
CA GLU A 3 3.18 -19.57 12.01
C GLU A 3 2.16 -18.44 11.96
N ALA A 4 2.44 -17.34 12.65
CA ALA A 4 1.62 -16.16 12.53
C ALA A 4 1.59 -15.75 11.05
N ARG A 5 0.38 -15.63 10.48
CA ARG A 5 0.19 -15.17 9.11
C ARG A 5 -0.55 -13.85 9.14
N THR A 6 -0.10 -12.91 8.33
CA THR A 6 -0.75 -11.61 8.21
C THR A 6 -1.87 -11.70 7.17
N PRO A 7 -3.11 -11.31 7.49
CA PRO A 7 -4.21 -11.33 6.53
C PRO A 7 -4.16 -10.13 5.59
N CYS A 8 -4.70 -10.31 4.38
CA CYS A 8 -4.94 -9.22 3.45
C CYS A 8 -5.90 -8.18 4.04
N ILE A 9 -5.59 -6.89 3.91
CA ILE A 9 -6.41 -5.77 4.40
C ILE A 9 -7.83 -5.73 3.82
N ASN A 10 -8.07 -6.41 2.69
CA ASN A 10 -9.41 -6.55 2.14
C ASN A 10 -10.18 -7.62 2.95
N PRO A 11 -11.23 -7.24 3.69
CA PRO A 11 -11.96 -8.18 4.57
C PRO A 11 -12.69 -9.29 3.79
N ARG A 12 -12.95 -9.11 2.50
CA ARG A 12 -13.53 -10.14 1.61
C ARG A 12 -12.47 -11.08 1.03
N CYS A 13 -11.18 -10.81 1.26
CA CYS A 13 -10.08 -11.62 0.80
C CYS A 13 -9.59 -12.56 1.90
N ARG A 14 -9.42 -13.84 1.58
CA ARG A 14 -8.90 -14.87 2.51
C ARG A 14 -7.40 -15.14 2.36
N ARG A 15 -6.67 -14.32 1.61
CA ARG A 15 -5.24 -14.53 1.40
C ARG A 15 -4.43 -14.01 2.58
N THR A 16 -3.38 -14.76 2.91
CA THR A 16 -2.48 -14.43 4.00
C THR A 16 -1.03 -14.57 3.55
N GLY A 17 -0.17 -13.72 4.10
CA GLY A 17 1.28 -13.72 3.90
C GLY A 17 2.00 -14.19 5.16
N PRO A 18 3.28 -14.54 5.06
CA PRO A 18 4.07 -14.89 6.22
C PRO A 18 4.34 -13.61 7.05
N ALA A 19 4.18 -13.67 8.38
CA ALA A 19 4.19 -12.47 9.23
C ALA A 19 5.57 -11.83 9.40
N ASP A 20 6.65 -12.57 9.12
CA ASP A 20 8.02 -12.07 9.08
C ASP A 20 8.25 -11.10 7.90
N GLU A 21 7.65 -11.37 6.75
CA GLU A 21 7.71 -10.49 5.56
C GLU A 21 6.74 -9.31 5.68
N PHE A 22 5.59 -9.51 6.32
CA PHE A 22 4.53 -8.52 6.44
C PHE A 22 4.11 -8.29 7.90
N PRO A 23 4.93 -7.62 8.72
CA PRO A 23 4.54 -7.29 10.08
C PRO A 23 3.43 -6.23 10.06
N GLY A 24 2.23 -6.60 10.51
CA GLY A 24 1.08 -5.70 10.62
C GLY A 24 0.08 -5.83 9.49
N GLU A 25 0.29 -5.12 8.38
CA GLU A 25 -0.69 -5.02 7.29
C GLU A 25 -0.12 -5.50 5.95
N MET A 26 -0.96 -6.16 5.15
CA MET A 26 -0.59 -6.54 3.79
C MET A 26 -1.75 -6.41 2.81
N ILE A 27 -1.42 -6.17 1.54
CA ILE A 27 -2.39 -6.30 0.44
C ILE A 27 -1.92 -7.39 -0.51
N CYS A 28 -2.78 -8.38 -0.77
CA CYS A 28 -2.41 -9.45 -1.69
C CYS A 28 -2.36 -8.93 -3.14
N GLY A 29 -1.60 -9.61 -4.00
CA GLY A 29 -1.46 -9.21 -5.41
C GLY A 29 -2.78 -9.18 -6.21
N ARG A 30 -3.84 -9.90 -5.80
CA ARG A 30 -5.16 -9.82 -6.45
C ARG A 30 -5.87 -8.53 -6.08
N CYS A 31 -6.01 -8.23 -4.79
CA CYS A 31 -6.63 -6.99 -4.31
C CYS A 31 -5.82 -5.76 -4.73
N PHE A 32 -4.49 -5.86 -4.79
CA PHE A 32 -3.68 -4.76 -5.31
C PHE A 32 -3.99 -4.45 -6.78
N ARG A 33 -4.29 -5.46 -7.61
CA ARG A 33 -4.62 -5.27 -9.04
C ARG A 33 -6.00 -4.65 -9.27
N THR A 34 -6.92 -4.72 -8.30
CA THR A 34 -8.24 -4.08 -8.44
C THR A 34 -8.20 -2.58 -8.24
N LEU A 35 -7.10 -2.03 -7.71
CA LEU A 35 -6.92 -0.59 -7.54
C LEU A 35 -6.73 0.12 -8.90
N PRO A 36 -7.09 1.42 -8.99
CA PRO A 36 -6.83 2.23 -10.17
C PRO A 36 -5.38 2.15 -10.62
N GLU A 37 -5.15 2.13 -11.94
CA GLU A 37 -3.80 1.99 -12.49
C GLU A 37 -2.86 3.11 -12.02
N ALA A 38 -3.36 4.34 -11.93
CA ALA A 38 -2.61 5.48 -11.41
C ALA A 38 -2.11 5.22 -9.98
N THR A 39 -2.98 4.76 -9.09
CA THR A 39 -2.65 4.39 -7.70
C THR A 39 -1.57 3.31 -7.64
N ARG A 40 -1.68 2.28 -8.47
CA ARG A 40 -0.70 1.18 -8.55
C ARG A 40 0.66 1.67 -9.07
N LYS A 41 0.66 2.52 -10.09
CA LYS A 41 1.87 3.10 -10.69
C LYS A 41 2.60 3.99 -9.70
N GLU A 42 1.88 4.87 -9.00
CA GLU A 42 2.47 5.79 -8.02
C GLU A 42 3.06 5.05 -6.83
N HIS A 43 2.35 4.06 -6.27
CA HIS A 43 2.89 3.24 -5.19
C HIS A 43 4.18 2.51 -5.60
N ARG A 44 4.22 1.93 -6.81
CA ARG A 44 5.44 1.30 -7.35
C ARG A 44 6.56 2.31 -7.59
N ARG A 45 6.24 3.55 -7.99
CA ARG A 45 7.21 4.62 -8.18
C ARG A 45 7.92 4.97 -6.88
N TYR A 46 7.17 5.16 -5.78
CA TYR A 46 7.76 5.41 -4.46
C TYR A 46 8.72 4.28 -4.05
N TRP A 47 8.31 3.03 -4.18
CA TRP A 47 9.19 1.88 -3.90
C TRP A 47 10.47 1.86 -4.74
N ARG A 48 10.40 2.20 -6.03
CA ARG A 48 11.59 2.27 -6.89
C ARG A 48 12.54 3.39 -6.45
N GLU A 49 12.00 4.57 -6.12
CA GLU A 49 12.81 5.70 -5.65
C GLU A 49 13.46 5.40 -4.30
N ILE A 50 12.74 4.79 -3.36
CA ILE A 50 13.31 4.34 -2.07
C ILE A 50 14.47 3.36 -2.30
N LYS A 51 14.26 2.31 -3.10
CA LYS A 51 15.33 1.34 -3.42
C LYS A 51 16.54 1.97 -4.10
N LYS A 52 16.32 2.99 -4.95
CA LYS A 52 17.38 3.76 -5.59
C LYS A 52 18.19 4.56 -4.56
N TRP A 53 17.54 5.20 -3.59
CA TRP A 53 18.23 5.91 -2.51
C TRP A 53 18.95 4.96 -1.55
N ASP A 54 18.34 3.83 -1.18
CA ASP A 54 18.99 2.81 -0.34
C ASP A 54 20.29 2.30 -1.00
N ARG A 55 20.27 2.04 -2.31
CA ARG A 55 21.48 1.68 -3.08
C ARG A 55 22.53 2.79 -3.10
N ARG A 56 22.12 4.06 -3.18
CA ARG A 56 23.06 5.21 -3.19
C ARG A 56 23.69 5.41 -1.82
N ILE A 57 22.92 5.26 -0.75
CA ILE A 57 23.38 5.32 0.63
C ILE A 57 24.44 4.23 0.87
N GLY A 58 24.19 2.99 0.44
CA GLY A 58 25.14 1.89 0.60
C GLY A 58 26.44 2.02 -0.19
N ARG A 59 26.57 3.02 -1.07
CA ARG A 59 27.76 3.26 -1.92
C ARG A 59 28.64 4.41 -1.43
N THR A 60 28.26 5.12 -0.38
CA THR A 60 29.01 6.29 0.09
C THR A 60 29.40 6.12 1.55
N ALA A 61 30.67 6.40 1.87
CA ALA A 61 31.18 6.42 3.25
C ALA A 61 31.11 7.81 3.90
N ASP A 62 30.75 8.84 3.13
CA ASP A 62 30.58 10.21 3.63
C ASP A 62 29.32 10.29 4.50
N VAL A 63 29.53 10.55 5.79
CA VAL A 63 28.48 10.60 6.81
C VAL A 63 27.49 11.75 6.56
N LEU A 64 27.98 12.93 6.16
CA LEU A 64 27.13 14.11 5.92
C LEU A 64 26.27 13.91 4.68
N LYS A 65 26.87 13.37 3.61
CA LYS A 65 26.15 13.01 2.39
C LYS A 65 25.11 11.91 2.67
N THR A 66 25.49 10.88 3.43
CA THR A 66 24.59 9.80 3.87
C THR A 66 23.40 10.35 4.64
N SER A 67 23.63 11.27 5.58
CA SER A 67 22.57 11.90 6.37
C SER A 67 21.54 12.62 5.49
N ARG A 68 22.02 13.44 4.53
CA ARG A 68 21.14 14.14 3.57
C ARG A 68 20.35 13.16 2.69
N MET A 69 20.98 12.10 2.22
CA MET A 69 20.30 11.07 1.42
C MET A 69 19.23 10.32 2.22
N ARG A 70 19.51 10.00 3.49
CA ARG A 70 18.54 9.40 4.40
C ARG A 70 17.35 10.31 4.63
N ALA A 71 17.55 11.62 4.76
CA ALA A 71 16.43 12.57 4.88
C ALA A 71 15.50 12.53 3.65
N ILE A 72 16.05 12.47 2.43
CA ILE A 72 15.26 12.34 1.20
C ILE A 72 14.51 11.00 1.17
N ARG A 73 15.20 9.91 1.49
CA ARG A 73 14.62 8.56 1.54
C ARG A 73 13.50 8.48 2.57
N ASN A 74 13.66 9.09 3.73
CA ASN A 74 12.64 9.13 4.78
C ASN A 74 11.41 9.90 4.33
N ARG A 75 11.57 11.07 3.71
CA ARG A 75 10.46 11.82 3.13
C ARG A 75 9.67 11.00 2.09
N LEU A 76 10.35 10.24 1.24
CA LEU A 76 9.69 9.33 0.29
C LEU A 76 8.95 8.18 0.99
N SER A 77 9.50 7.70 2.11
CA SER A 77 8.85 6.67 2.93
C SER A 77 7.58 7.21 3.59
N ASP A 78 7.62 8.45 4.10
CA ASP A 78 6.43 9.10 4.65
C ASP A 78 5.35 9.33 3.60
N GLN A 79 5.75 9.69 2.37
CA GLN A 79 4.84 9.81 1.24
C GLN A 79 4.25 8.45 0.84
N LEU A 80 5.06 7.38 0.83
CA LEU A 80 4.60 6.02 0.57
C LEU A 80 3.57 5.57 1.61
N ASN A 81 3.81 5.84 2.89
CA ASN A 81 2.90 5.50 3.99
C ASN A 81 1.58 6.27 3.89
N ARG A 82 1.65 7.59 3.66
CA ARG A 82 0.44 8.39 3.41
C ARG A 82 -0.34 7.89 2.19
N HIS A 83 0.37 7.56 1.10
CA HIS A 83 -0.25 7.00 -0.10
C HIS A 83 -0.93 5.66 0.18
N TRP A 84 -0.30 4.81 1.01
CA TRP A 84 -0.88 3.56 1.47
C TRP A 84 -2.20 3.80 2.21
N ASP A 85 -2.19 4.64 3.24
CA ASP A 85 -3.37 4.89 4.06
C ASP A 85 -4.52 5.52 3.25
N THR A 86 -4.21 6.54 2.44
CA THR A 86 -5.22 7.31 1.69
C THR A 86 -5.77 6.56 0.49
N TYR A 87 -4.94 5.88 -0.30
CA TYR A 87 -5.37 5.36 -1.61
C TYR A 87 -5.38 3.84 -1.73
N ILE A 88 -4.69 3.12 -0.85
CA ILE A 88 -4.66 1.67 -0.86
C ILE A 88 -5.59 1.10 0.21
N LYS A 89 -5.48 1.61 1.43
CA LYS A 89 -6.21 1.10 2.59
C LYS A 89 -7.65 1.59 2.65
N ALA A 90 -7.87 2.88 2.44
CA ALA A 90 -9.20 3.51 2.57
C ALA A 90 -10.32 2.77 1.80
N PRO A 91 -10.15 2.37 0.52
CA PRO A 91 -11.22 1.70 -0.23
C PRO A 91 -11.65 0.34 0.33
N PHE A 92 -10.82 -0.30 1.15
CA PHE A 92 -11.13 -1.60 1.75
C PHE A 92 -11.69 -1.51 3.17
N LEU A 93 -11.45 -0.40 3.87
CA LEU A 93 -11.96 -0.16 5.23
C LEU A 93 -13.31 0.55 5.24
N ALA A 94 -13.55 1.43 4.29
CA ALA A 94 -14.82 2.08 4.07
C ALA A 94 -15.28 1.71 2.65
N PRO A 95 -16.02 0.59 2.47
CA PRO A 95 -16.69 0.36 1.21
C PRO A 95 -17.74 1.46 1.08
N GLU A 96 -17.42 2.55 0.38
CA GLU A 96 -18.42 3.52 -0.03
C GLU A 96 -19.57 2.74 -0.67
N LYS A 97 -20.78 2.97 -0.14
CA LYS A 97 -22.02 2.46 -0.72
C LYS A 97 -21.98 2.89 -2.19
N PRO A 98 -22.05 1.98 -3.19
CA PRO A 98 -22.01 2.43 -4.57
C PRO A 98 -23.18 3.38 -4.80
N GLU A 99 -22.89 4.63 -5.12
CA GLU A 99 -23.89 5.58 -5.62
C GLU A 99 -24.47 4.95 -6.90
N GLY A 100 -25.76 4.59 -6.84
CA GLY A 100 -26.46 3.92 -7.95
C GLY A 100 -27.30 2.69 -7.56
N LEU A 101 -27.23 2.18 -6.32
CA LEU A 101 -28.18 1.14 -5.87
C LEU A 101 -29.58 1.70 -5.57
N ASP A 102 -29.69 2.96 -5.16
CA ASP A 102 -30.99 3.55 -4.84
C ASP A 102 -31.84 3.71 -6.13
N ALA A 103 -31.21 4.08 -7.26
CA ALA A 103 -31.88 4.12 -8.57
C ALA A 103 -32.29 2.73 -9.09
N PHE A 104 -31.48 1.69 -8.85
CA PHE A 104 -31.81 0.32 -9.28
C PHE A 104 -32.91 -0.32 -8.42
N LEU A 105 -32.99 0.00 -7.12
CA LEU A 105 -34.05 -0.52 -6.25
C LEU A 105 -35.41 0.16 -6.53
N GLU A 106 -35.43 1.45 -6.85
CA GLU A 106 -36.64 2.12 -7.36
C GLU A 106 -37.10 1.55 -8.72
N GLU A 107 -36.16 1.17 -9.60
CA GLU A 107 -36.49 0.65 -10.93
C GLU A 107 -37.00 -0.81 -10.90
N VAL A 108 -36.66 -1.59 -9.86
CA VAL A 108 -37.07 -3.01 -9.73
C VAL A 108 -38.27 -3.20 -8.77
N GLY A 109 -38.77 -2.14 -8.14
CA GLY A 109 -40.07 -2.16 -7.44
C GLY A 109 -40.10 -3.01 -6.17
N LEU A 110 -39.09 -2.89 -5.31
CA LEU A 110 -39.12 -3.36 -3.93
C LEU A 110 -39.09 -2.19 -2.95
#